data_AF-A0AAN8EXB5-F1
#
_entry.id   AF-A0AAN8EXB5-F1
#
_cell.length_a   1.000
_cell.length_b   1.000
_cell.length_c   1.000
_cell.angle_alpha   90.00
_cell.angle_beta   90.00
_cell.angle_gamma   90.00
#
_symmetry.space_group_name_H-M   'P 1'
#
loop_
_entity.id
_entity.type
_entity.pdbx_description
1 polymer ?
#
loop_
_entity_poly.entity_id
_entity_poly.type
_entity_poly.pdbx_seq_one_letter_code
_entity_poly.pdbx_strand_id
1 'polypeptide(L)'
;MYKMSYDRALENDAQILANQCPTTGANATILGAVGENFATIPSTTLTYREAVIQAVRTFWREIKATSMNRRARFTLPLKNKINAPIRFSQMAWASTYRVGCGAMICPQNNNTVVVCRYAPRGNIINSQVYNRGPACNLCRSSCTNSSLHRGLCTAPAI
;
A
#
# COMPACT_ATOMS: atom_id res chain seq x y z
N MET A 1 3.32 -0.02 -14.50
CA MET A 1 2.53 -0.21 -13.27
C MET A 1 1.99 -1.63 -13.32
N TYR A 2 2.40 -2.50 -12.41
CA TYR A 2 1.87 -3.86 -12.39
C TYR A 2 0.45 -3.89 -11.81
N LYS A 3 -0.37 -4.81 -12.31
CA LYS A 3 -1.59 -5.24 -11.66
C LYS A 3 -1.20 -6.03 -10.41
N MET A 4 -1.74 -5.67 -9.25
CA MET A 4 -1.52 -6.42 -8.02
C MET A 4 -2.36 -7.70 -7.99
N SER A 5 -1.80 -8.77 -7.43
CA SER A 5 -2.51 -9.99 -7.00
C SER A 5 -2.58 -10.06 -5.48
N TYR A 6 -3.61 -10.73 -4.97
CA TYR A 6 -3.73 -10.98 -3.53
C TYR A 6 -2.78 -12.10 -3.11
N ASP A 7 -2.09 -11.91 -1.98
CA ASP A 7 -1.12 -12.86 -1.44
C ASP A 7 -1.48 -13.21 0.00
N ARG A 8 -1.83 -14.49 0.22
CA ARG A 8 -2.28 -14.99 1.54
C ARG A 8 -1.17 -15.02 2.57
N ALA A 9 0.10 -15.15 2.16
CA ALA A 9 1.20 -15.08 3.11
C ALA A 9 1.32 -13.66 3.68
N LEU A 10 1.21 -12.64 2.82
CA LEU A 10 1.18 -11.23 3.25
C LEU A 10 -0.03 -10.90 4.14
N GLU A 11 -1.19 -11.49 3.83
CA GLU A 11 -2.40 -11.37 4.68
C GLU A 11 -2.18 -11.94 6.07
N ASN A 12 -1.73 -13.20 6.16
CA ASN A 12 -1.51 -13.87 7.45
C ASN A 12 -0.56 -13.06 8.34
N ASP A 13 0.53 -12.60 7.75
CA ASP A 13 1.54 -11.75 8.36
C ASP A 13 0.99 -10.41 8.84
N ALA A 14 0.15 -9.76 8.05
CA ALA A 14 -0.52 -8.52 8.41
C ALA A 14 -1.57 -8.75 9.52
N GLN A 15 -2.29 -9.87 9.48
CA GLN A 15 -3.29 -10.24 10.46
C GLN A 15 -2.67 -10.57 11.82
N ILE A 16 -1.50 -11.24 11.86
CA ILE A 16 -0.75 -11.48 13.09
C ILE A 16 -0.45 -10.17 13.82
N LEU A 17 -0.04 -9.13 13.08
CA LEU A 17 0.17 -7.81 13.68
C LEU A 17 -1.16 -7.16 14.10
N ALA A 18 -2.18 -7.17 13.23
CA ALA A 18 -3.48 -6.56 13.53
C ALA A 18 -4.12 -7.15 14.80
N ASN A 19 -4.00 -8.46 15.01
CA ASN A 19 -4.52 -9.18 16.19
C ASN A 19 -3.97 -8.65 17.52
N GLN A 20 -2.78 -8.03 17.51
CA GLN A 20 -2.17 -7.46 18.70
C GLN A 20 -2.75 -6.08 19.07
N CYS A 21 -3.64 -5.54 18.24
CA CYS A 21 -4.20 -4.21 18.40
C CYS A 21 -3.15 -3.10 18.65
N PRO A 22 -2.07 -3.05 17.85
CA PRO A 22 -1.00 -2.10 18.06
C PRO A 22 -1.45 -0.68 17.76
N THR A 23 -0.70 0.30 18.25
CA THR A 23 -0.92 1.73 17.97
C THR A 23 -0.15 2.22 16.75
N THR A 24 0.80 1.41 16.25
CA THR A 24 1.64 1.72 15.08
C THR A 24 1.92 0.45 14.26
N GLY A 25 2.45 0.62 13.05
CA GLY A 25 2.87 -0.49 12.19
C GLY A 25 4.11 -1.22 12.71
N ALA A 26 4.50 -2.28 12.02
CA ALA A 26 5.68 -3.08 12.33
C ALA A 26 6.98 -2.27 12.21
N ASN A 27 7.97 -2.68 13.00
CA ASN A 27 9.33 -2.19 12.87
C ASN A 27 9.90 -2.55 11.49
N ALA A 28 10.57 -1.60 10.83
CA ALA A 28 11.18 -1.79 9.51
C ALA A 28 12.18 -2.96 9.47
N THR A 29 12.87 -3.27 10.57
CA THR A 29 13.79 -4.41 10.67
C THR A 29 13.06 -5.76 10.55
N ILE A 30 11.83 -5.85 11.04
CA ILE A 30 11.00 -7.06 10.96
C ILE A 30 10.46 -7.24 9.53
N LEU A 31 10.11 -6.14 8.87
CA LEU A 31 9.51 -6.16 7.53
C LEU A 31 10.51 -6.53 6.41
N GLY A 32 11.79 -6.18 6.58
CA GLY A 32 12.83 -6.43 5.57
C GLY A 32 12.45 -5.87 4.18
N ALA A 33 12.16 -6.77 3.25
CA ALA A 33 11.80 -6.46 1.85
C ALA A 33 10.29 -6.26 1.61
N VAL A 34 9.47 -6.28 2.65
CA VAL A 34 8.01 -6.08 2.59
C VAL A 34 7.66 -4.63 2.97
N GLY A 35 6.72 -4.03 2.23
CA GLY A 35 6.16 -2.72 2.55
C GLY A 35 4.93 -2.86 3.44
N GLU A 36 4.61 -1.86 4.24
CA GLU A 36 3.43 -1.89 5.11
C GLU A 36 2.74 -0.52 5.17
N ASN A 37 1.41 -0.51 5.07
CA ASN A 37 0.57 0.62 5.43
C ASN A 37 -0.28 0.24 6.65
N PHE A 38 -0.36 1.16 7.60
CA PHE A 38 -1.09 1.01 8.86
C PHE A 38 -2.18 2.08 8.99
N ALA A 39 -3.35 1.68 9.50
CA ALA A 39 -4.43 2.57 9.89
C ALA A 39 -5.07 2.16 11.21
N THR A 40 -5.45 3.16 11.98
CA THR A 40 -6.41 3.05 13.08
C THR A 40 -7.69 3.76 12.64
N ILE A 41 -8.82 3.07 12.70
CA ILE A 41 -10.14 3.61 12.38
C ILE A 41 -10.91 3.76 13.70
N PRO A 42 -11.40 4.97 14.05
CA PRO A 42 -12.08 5.22 15.32
C PRO A 42 -13.52 4.68 15.30
N SER A 43 -13.67 3.37 15.10
CA SER A 43 -14.93 2.65 15.12
C SER A 43 -14.69 1.17 15.45
N THR A 44 -15.61 0.57 16.17
CA THR A 44 -15.66 -0.86 16.51
C THR A 44 -16.87 -1.56 15.87
N THR A 45 -17.69 -0.82 15.11
CA THR A 45 -18.95 -1.31 14.55
C THR A 45 -18.87 -1.64 13.06
N LEU A 46 -17.79 -1.23 12.39
CA LEU A 46 -17.54 -1.54 10.98
C LEU A 46 -17.23 -3.02 10.81
N THR A 47 -17.69 -3.59 9.70
CA THR A 47 -17.18 -4.87 9.23
C THR A 47 -15.70 -4.74 8.84
N TYR A 48 -14.95 -5.85 8.88
CA TYR A 48 -13.55 -5.85 8.42
C TYR A 48 -13.40 -5.33 6.98
N ARG A 49 -14.37 -5.63 6.10
CA ARG A 49 -14.35 -5.15 4.73
C ARG A 49 -14.49 -3.62 4.64
N GLU A 50 -15.39 -3.03 5.40
CA GLU A 50 -15.57 -1.58 5.44
C GLU A 50 -14.35 -0.87 6.02
N ALA A 51 -13.79 -1.42 7.09
CA ALA A 51 -12.55 -0.94 7.69
C ALA A 51 -11.40 -0.94 6.67
N VAL A 52 -11.18 -2.05 5.96
CA VAL A 52 -10.15 -2.13 4.91
C VAL A 52 -10.40 -1.12 3.78
N ILE A 53 -11.65 -0.99 3.30
CA ILE A 53 -12.00 0.01 2.26
C ILE A 53 -11.70 1.43 2.75
N GLN A 54 -12.05 1.76 3.99
CA GLN A 54 -11.79 3.08 4.56
C GLN A 54 -10.30 3.35 4.74
N ALA A 55 -9.52 2.37 5.21
CA ALA A 55 -8.07 2.47 5.33
C ALA A 55 -7.40 2.72 3.98
N VAL A 56 -7.71 1.88 2.97
CA VAL A 56 -7.17 1.99 1.61
C VAL A 56 -7.51 3.33 0.96
N ARG A 57 -8.75 3.82 1.14
CA ARG A 57 -9.15 5.16 0.67
C ARG A 57 -8.36 6.27 1.36
N THR A 58 -8.12 6.14 2.66
CA THR A 58 -7.35 7.12 3.44
C THR A 58 -5.90 7.15 2.98
N PHE A 59 -5.26 5.99 2.80
CA PHE A 59 -3.90 5.88 2.26
C PHE A 59 -3.77 6.56 0.90
N TRP A 60 -4.72 6.29 0.00
CA TRP A 60 -4.69 6.88 -1.34
C TRP A 60 -4.89 8.41 -1.32
N ARG A 61 -5.71 8.93 -0.40
CA ARG A 61 -6.02 10.37 -0.31
C ARG A 61 -4.83 11.23 0.13
N GLU A 62 -3.75 10.67 0.64
CA GLU A 62 -2.56 11.46 1.03
C GLU A 62 -2.01 12.31 -0.12
N ILE A 63 -2.10 11.82 -1.36
CA ILE A 63 -1.66 12.57 -2.54
C ILE A 63 -2.49 13.83 -2.83
N LYS A 64 -3.64 14.02 -2.15
CA LYS A 64 -4.39 15.27 -2.24
C LYS A 64 -3.81 16.39 -1.38
N ALA A 65 -3.04 16.05 -0.33
CA ALA A 65 -2.46 17.01 0.60
C ALA A 65 -1.04 17.46 0.20
N THR A 66 -0.46 16.86 -0.84
CA THR A 66 0.91 17.10 -1.27
C THR A 66 1.07 16.72 -2.75
N SER A 67 2.18 17.10 -3.36
CA SER A 67 2.49 16.73 -4.74
C SER A 67 3.82 16.00 -4.85
N MET A 68 3.92 15.13 -5.85
CA MET A 68 5.18 14.50 -6.25
C MET A 68 5.93 15.39 -7.25
N ASN A 69 7.26 15.29 -7.25
CA ASN A 69 8.09 15.94 -8.27
C ASN A 69 7.75 15.46 -9.69
N ARG A 70 8.26 16.18 -10.70
CA ARG A 70 8.01 15.90 -12.13
C ARG A 70 8.42 14.50 -12.60
N ARG A 71 9.25 13.77 -11.84
CA ARG A 71 9.71 12.41 -12.15
C ARG A 71 9.02 11.34 -11.31
N ALA A 72 8.03 11.71 -10.48
CA ALA A 72 7.41 10.83 -9.49
C ALA A 72 8.45 10.05 -8.63
N ARG A 73 9.55 10.72 -8.24
CA ARG A 73 10.59 10.12 -7.38
C ARG A 73 10.24 10.24 -5.90
N PHE A 74 10.45 9.16 -5.15
CA PHE A 74 10.34 9.14 -3.70
C PHE A 74 11.67 9.59 -3.08
N THR A 75 11.75 10.86 -2.67
CA THR A 75 12.98 11.47 -2.16
C THR A 75 12.95 11.61 -0.64
N LEU A 76 14.12 11.73 -0.01
CA LEU A 76 14.19 11.99 1.43
C LEU A 76 13.45 13.28 1.85
N PRO A 77 13.57 14.41 1.12
CA PRO A 77 12.74 15.58 1.39
C PRO A 77 11.23 15.33 1.28
N LEU A 78 10.78 14.48 0.34
CA LEU A 78 9.36 14.12 0.23
C LEU A 78 8.90 13.29 1.44
N LYS A 79 9.72 12.32 1.87
CA LYS A 79 9.46 11.46 3.04
C LYS A 79 9.35 12.28 4.32
N ASN A 80 10.12 13.36 4.46
CA ASN A 80 10.18 14.17 5.68
C ASN A 80 9.15 15.32 5.72
N LYS A 81 8.27 15.46 4.72
CA LYS A 81 7.18 16.44 4.77
C LYS A 81 6.16 16.06 5.84
N ILE A 82 5.54 17.06 6.49
CA ILE A 82 4.43 16.87 7.44
C ILE A 82 3.32 16.00 6.82
N ASN A 83 2.94 16.28 5.57
CA ASN A 83 1.94 15.52 4.80
C ASN A 83 2.61 14.62 3.75
N ALA A 84 3.67 13.91 4.12
CA ALA A 84 4.36 13.01 3.20
C ALA A 84 3.40 11.91 2.69
N PRO A 85 3.35 11.62 1.39
CA PRO A 85 2.38 10.67 0.82
C PRO A 85 2.91 9.24 0.88
N ILE A 86 3.39 8.81 2.05
CA ILE A 86 4.15 7.55 2.23
C ILE A 86 3.27 6.33 1.95
N ARG A 87 2.02 6.34 2.42
CA ARG A 87 1.10 5.20 2.24
C ARG A 87 0.55 5.19 0.82
N PHE A 88 0.26 6.37 0.27
CA PHE A 88 -0.05 6.50 -1.15
C PHE A 88 1.07 5.96 -2.04
N SER A 89 2.33 6.35 -1.80
CA SER A 89 3.43 5.96 -2.67
C SER A 89 3.70 4.45 -2.64
N GLN A 90 3.44 3.77 -1.52
CA GLN A 90 3.47 2.31 -1.47
C GLN A 90 2.38 1.68 -2.36
N MET A 91 1.15 2.20 -2.30
CA MET A 91 0.05 1.69 -3.13
C MET A 91 0.30 1.95 -4.63
N ALA A 92 0.87 3.10 -4.96
CA ALA A 92 1.16 3.51 -6.33
C ALA A 92 2.52 2.97 -6.84
N TRP A 93 3.21 2.13 -6.08
CA TRP A 93 4.55 1.69 -6.42
C TRP A 93 4.52 0.70 -7.59
N ALA A 94 5.06 1.10 -8.75
CA ALA A 94 4.88 0.42 -10.02
C ALA A 94 5.43 -1.00 -10.07
N SER A 95 6.46 -1.31 -9.26
CA SER A 95 7.06 -2.63 -9.16
C SER A 95 6.46 -3.50 -8.06
N THR A 96 5.57 -2.96 -7.21
CA THR A 96 4.83 -3.74 -6.22
C THR A 96 3.65 -4.40 -6.92
N TYR A 97 3.51 -5.71 -6.76
CA TYR A 97 2.46 -6.48 -7.45
C TYR A 97 1.78 -7.52 -6.56
N ARG A 98 2.11 -7.57 -5.27
CA ARG A 98 1.44 -8.44 -4.28
C ARG A 98 0.97 -7.62 -3.11
N VAL A 99 -0.23 -7.91 -2.63
CA VAL A 99 -0.83 -7.26 -1.46
C VAL A 99 -1.61 -8.28 -0.62
N GLY A 100 -1.57 -8.12 0.70
CA GLY A 100 -2.43 -8.83 1.63
C GLY A 100 -2.73 -7.93 2.83
N CYS A 101 -3.95 -7.96 3.36
CA CYS A 101 -4.35 -7.08 4.46
C CYS A 101 -5.00 -7.85 5.60
N GLY A 102 -4.67 -7.47 6.83
CA GLY A 102 -5.32 -7.93 8.06
C GLY A 102 -6.08 -6.80 8.75
N ALA A 103 -7.15 -7.14 9.45
CA ALA A 103 -7.93 -6.18 10.22
C ALA A 103 -8.39 -6.80 11.55
N MET A 104 -8.45 -5.98 12.60
CA MET A 104 -8.87 -6.42 13.93
C MET A 104 -9.68 -5.32 14.61
N ILE A 105 -10.86 -5.66 15.12
CA ILE A 105 -11.62 -4.78 16.00
C ILE A 105 -10.97 -4.85 17.37
N CYS A 106 -10.66 -3.70 17.95
CA CYS A 106 -9.92 -3.55 19.19
C CYS A 106 -10.76 -2.76 20.21
N PRO A 107 -11.74 -3.41 20.88
CA PRO A 107 -12.68 -2.73 21.79
C PRO A 107 -11.99 -1.97 22.91
N GLN A 108 -10.88 -2.51 23.44
CA GLN A 108 -10.07 -1.90 24.49
C GLN A 108 -9.50 -0.54 24.10
N ASN A 109 -9.32 -0.29 22.79
CA ASN A 109 -8.82 0.97 22.24
C ASN A 109 -9.93 1.78 21.53
N ASN A 110 -11.19 1.32 21.60
CA ASN A 110 -12.34 1.87 20.89
C ASN A 110 -12.07 2.13 19.39
N ASN A 111 -11.38 1.20 18.72
CA ASN A 111 -10.98 1.36 17.33
C ASN A 111 -10.91 0.03 16.57
N THR A 112 -10.65 0.11 15.27
CA THR A 112 -10.29 -1.02 14.40
C THR A 112 -8.92 -0.76 13.79
N VAL A 113 -8.02 -1.72 13.91
CA VAL A 113 -6.70 -1.69 13.28
C VAL A 113 -6.77 -2.34 11.90
N VAL A 114 -6.13 -1.71 10.90
CA VAL A 114 -5.95 -2.28 9.56
C VAL A 114 -4.48 -2.20 9.18
N VAL A 115 -3.94 -3.33 8.74
CA VAL A 115 -2.57 -3.49 8.26
C VAL A 115 -2.63 -4.04 6.84
N CYS A 116 -1.96 -3.39 5.88
CA CYS A 116 -1.79 -3.93 4.53
C CYS A 116 -0.30 -4.07 4.22
N ARG A 117 0.12 -5.26 3.80
CA ARG A 117 1.50 -5.56 3.40
C ARG A 117 1.63 -5.69 1.90
N TYR A 118 2.80 -5.32 1.39
CA TYR A 118 3.07 -5.14 -0.04
C TYR A 118 4.40 -5.77 -0.42
N ALA A 119 4.42 -6.52 -1.52
CA ALA A 119 5.66 -7.12 -2.02
C ALA A 119 5.82 -6.98 -3.55
N PRO A 120 7.05 -6.73 -4.04
CA PRO A 120 8.18 -6.17 -3.30
C PRO A 120 7.85 -4.82 -2.64
N ARG A 121 8.59 -4.43 -1.59
CA ARG A 121 8.38 -3.13 -0.92
C ARG A 121 8.56 -1.96 -1.89
N GLY A 122 7.77 -0.93 -1.66
CA GLY A 122 7.95 0.37 -2.26
C GLY A 122 8.77 1.29 -1.35
N ASN A 123 8.58 2.60 -1.53
CA ASN A 123 9.15 3.65 -0.69
C ASN A 123 10.68 3.58 -0.56
N ILE A 124 11.35 3.08 -1.60
CA ILE A 124 12.81 3.06 -1.70
C ILE A 124 13.27 4.49 -2.01
N ILE A 125 14.11 5.05 -1.14
CA ILE A 125 14.62 6.41 -1.30
C ILE A 125 15.37 6.52 -2.63
N ASN A 126 15.16 7.65 -3.31
CA ASN A 126 15.73 7.97 -4.61
C ASN A 126 15.28 7.05 -5.76
N SER A 127 14.25 6.24 -5.56
CA SER A 127 13.61 5.45 -6.62
C SER A 127 12.33 6.11 -7.13
N GLN A 128 11.90 5.75 -8.34
CA GLN A 128 10.64 6.21 -8.90
C GLN A 128 9.47 5.40 -8.34
N VAL A 129 8.42 6.08 -7.87
CA VAL A 129 7.17 5.43 -7.49
C VAL A 129 6.55 4.78 -8.71
N TYR A 130 6.49 5.52 -9.83
CA TYR A 130 6.12 4.99 -11.13
C TYR A 130 6.80 5.76 -12.25
N ASN A 131 6.91 5.12 -13.41
CA ASN A 131 7.35 5.79 -14.64
C ASN A 131 6.18 6.57 -15.25
N ARG A 132 6.41 7.83 -15.59
CA ARG A 132 5.44 8.64 -16.32
C ARG A 132 5.54 8.32 -17.81
N GLY A 133 4.40 8.28 -18.48
CA GLY A 133 4.30 8.00 -19.91
C GLY A 133 2.95 7.37 -20.26
N PRO A 134 2.74 7.02 -21.53
CA PRO A 134 1.55 6.30 -21.97
C PRO A 134 1.37 5.00 -21.19
N ALA A 135 0.11 4.62 -20.94
CA ALA A 135 -0.21 3.35 -20.32
C ALA A 135 0.42 2.21 -21.12
N CYS A 136 0.90 1.19 -20.41
CA CYS A 136 1.51 -0.01 -20.98
C CYS A 136 2.81 0.12 -21.79
N ASN A 137 3.33 1.32 -22.01
CA ASN A 137 4.55 1.54 -22.81
C ASN A 137 5.80 0.81 -22.26
N LEU A 138 5.80 0.45 -20.98
CA LEU A 138 6.91 -0.25 -20.32
C LEU A 138 6.52 -1.64 -19.79
N CYS A 139 5.40 -2.23 -20.27
CA CYS A 139 5.07 -3.60 -19.93
C CYS A 139 6.02 -4.57 -20.65
N ARG A 140 6.63 -5.49 -19.90
CA ARG A 140 7.51 -6.52 -20.48
C ARG A 140 6.75 -7.69 -21.10
N SER A 141 5.61 -8.03 -20.52
CA SER A 141 4.79 -9.19 -20.90
C SER A 141 3.53 -8.72 -21.63
N SER A 142 2.45 -8.48 -20.89
CA SER A 142 1.17 -8.07 -21.46
C SER A 142 0.59 -6.87 -20.73
N CYS A 143 -0.20 -6.11 -21.49
CA CYS A 143 -1.02 -5.01 -21.02
C CYS A 143 -2.46 -5.50 -20.83
N THR A 144 -3.03 -5.25 -19.66
CA THR A 144 -4.42 -5.64 -19.38
C THR A 144 -5.39 -4.67 -20.04
N ASN A 145 -6.40 -5.21 -20.74
CA ASN A 145 -7.50 -4.44 -21.36
C ASN A 145 -8.85 -4.59 -20.64
N SER A 146 -8.92 -5.43 -19.60
CA SER A 146 -10.14 -5.58 -18.78
C SER A 146 -10.53 -4.28 -18.08
N SER A 147 -11.82 -4.04 -17.88
CA SER A 147 -12.39 -2.78 -17.37
C SER A 147 -11.60 -2.16 -16.20
N LEU A 148 -11.62 -2.80 -15.03
CA LEU A 148 -11.00 -2.30 -13.80
C LEU A 148 -9.47 -2.27 -13.82
N HIS A 149 -8.85 -2.99 -14.75
CA HIS A 149 -7.39 -3.17 -14.78
C HIS A 149 -6.76 -2.62 -16.07
N ARG A 150 -7.50 -1.82 -16.84
CA ARG A 150 -7.02 -1.28 -18.12
C ARG A 150 -5.74 -0.47 -17.89
N GLY A 151 -4.73 -0.73 -18.71
CA GLY A 151 -3.45 0.00 -18.64
C GLY A 151 -2.46 -0.54 -17.60
N LEU A 152 -2.79 -1.64 -16.90
CA LEU A 152 -1.89 -2.31 -15.96
C LEU A 152 -1.12 -3.45 -16.63
N CYS A 153 0.17 -3.57 -16.31
CA CYS A 153 1.02 -4.66 -16.78
C CYS A 153 0.75 -5.95 -15.99
N THR A 154 0.83 -7.09 -16.65
CA THR A 154 0.81 -8.40 -15.98
C THR A 154 2.10 -8.56 -15.19
N ALA A 155 1.97 -8.95 -13.92
CA ALA A 155 3.11 -9.18 -13.04
C ALA A 155 3.90 -10.44 -13.44
N PRO A 156 5.18 -10.55 -13.07
CA PRO A 156 5.93 -11.80 -13.20
C PRO A 156 5.24 -12.96 -12.45
N ALA A 157 5.43 -14.18 -12.93
CA ALA A 157 5.03 -15.37 -12.17
C ALA A 157 5.84 -15.45 -10.87
N ILE A 158 5.22 -16.00 -9.82
CA ILE A 158 5.81 -16.23 -8.49
C ILE A 158 6.47 -17.60 -8.48
#